data_AF-A0A1V2ZY98-F1
#
_entry.id   AF-A0A1V2ZY98-F1
#
_cell.length_a   1.000
_cell.length_b   1.000
_cell.length_c   1.000
_cell.angle_alpha   90.00
_cell.angle_beta   90.00
_cell.angle_gamma   90.00
#
_symmetry.space_group_name_H-M   'P 1'
#
loop_
_entity.id
_entity.type
_entity.pdbx_description
1 polymer ?
#
loop_
_entity_poly.entity_id
_entity_poly.type
_entity_poly.pdbx_seq_one_letter_code
_entity_poly.pdbx_strand_id
1 'polypeptide(L)' 'MPETKFARARCDACIYWHRLGTNEGSCRRHPPGLLQPVGASDGPFPITNAIHWCGEWTHPEEVR' A
#
# COMPACT_ATOMS: atom_id res chain seq x y z
N MET A 1 -1.31 -20.78 -21.35
CA MET A 1 -1.89 -20.23 -20.11
C MET A 1 -1.46 -18.79 -20.05
N PRO A 2 -2.35 -17.78 -20.10
CA PRO A 2 -1.90 -16.40 -20.02
C PRO A 2 -1.31 -16.20 -18.64
N GLU A 3 -0.01 -15.88 -18.62
CA GLU A 3 0.75 -15.60 -17.41
C GLU A 3 0.13 -14.36 -16.80
N THR A 4 -0.57 -14.53 -15.67
CA THR A 4 -1.27 -13.44 -15.00
C THR A 4 -0.21 -12.40 -14.63
N LYS A 5 -0.16 -11.29 -15.38
CA LYS A 5 0.80 -10.18 -15.19
C LYS A 5 0.87 -9.65 -13.76
N PHE A 6 -0.09 -10.04 -12.92
CA PHE A 6 -0.31 -9.54 -11.57
C PHE A 6 -0.31 -10.64 -10.50
N ALA A 7 0.40 -11.76 -10.74
CA ALA A 7 0.52 -12.87 -9.78
C ALA A 7 1.12 -12.50 -8.40
N ARG A 8 1.43 -11.22 -8.16
CA ARG A 8 1.89 -10.67 -6.88
C ARG A 8 1.22 -9.33 -6.55
N ALA A 9 -0.10 -9.25 -6.62
CA ALA A 9 -0.84 -8.12 -6.06
C ALA A 9 -0.59 -8.05 -4.54
N ARG A 10 0.37 -7.23 -4.13
CA ARG A 10 0.88 -7.08 -2.77
C ARG A 10 1.24 -5.63 -2.51
N CYS A 11 1.16 -5.21 -1.25
CA CYS A 11 1.51 -3.85 -0.83
C CYS A 11 2.94 -3.48 -1.27
N ASP A 12 3.93 -4.35 -1.09
CA ASP A 12 5.32 -4.06 -1.49
C ASP A 12 5.54 -3.86 -3.00
N ALA A 13 4.60 -4.32 -3.83
CA ALA A 13 4.61 -4.14 -5.28
C ALA A 13 3.63 -3.06 -5.77
N CYS A 14 2.95 -2.35 -4.86
CA CYS A 14 1.96 -1.32 -5.20
C CYS A 14 2.60 0.05 -5.34
N ILE A 15 2.23 0.82 -6.38
CA ILE A 15 2.74 2.20 -6.60
C ILE A 15 2.45 3.15 -5.43
N TYR A 16 1.39 2.89 -4.66
CA TYR A 16 0.97 3.75 -3.54
C TYR A 16 1.61 3.37 -2.21
N TRP A 17 2.37 2.28 -2.13
CA TRP A 17 2.92 1.81 -0.86
C TRP A 17 4.35 2.31 -0.66
N HIS A 18 4.64 2.76 0.55
CA HIS A 18 5.96 3.27 0.91
C HIS A 18 6.55 2.47 2.06
N ARG A 19 7.66 1.78 1.78
CA ARG A 19 8.39 0.96 2.76
C ARG A 19 8.88 1.81 3.93
N LEU A 20 8.59 1.37 5.17
CA LEU A 20 9.11 1.96 6.40
C LEU A 20 10.03 0.99 7.17
N GLY A 21 9.84 -0.32 6.98
CA GLY A 21 10.67 -1.37 7.57
C GLY A 21 10.87 -2.56 6.62
N THR A 22 11.33 -3.68 7.17
CA THR A 22 11.59 -4.90 6.37
C THR A 22 10.29 -5.44 5.74
N ASN A 23 9.21 -5.49 6.53
CA ASN A 23 7.92 -6.04 6.13
C ASN A 23 6.75 -5.07 6.35
N GLU A 24 7.02 -3.81 6.64
CA GLU A 24 6.01 -2.81 7.00
C GLU A 24 6.22 -1.53 6.19
N GLY A 25 5.11 -0.84 5.92
CA GLY A 25 5.12 0.39 5.16
C GLY A 25 3.78 1.08 5.19
N SER A 26 3.76 2.32 4.76
CA SER A 26 2.56 3.15 4.73
C SER A 26 1.86 3.04 3.37
N CYS A 27 0.56 2.76 3.38
CA CYS A 27 -0.27 2.81 2.17
C CYS A 27 -0.78 4.23 1.93
N ARG A 28 -0.32 4.87 0.84
CA ARG A 28 -0.67 6.26 0.50
C ARG A 28 -1.91 6.41 -0.37
N ARG A 29 -2.60 5.30 -0.69
CA ARG A 29 -3.80 5.32 -1.56
C ARG A 29 -4.98 6.01 -0.88
N HIS A 30 -5.13 5.80 0.42
CA HIS A 30 -6.13 6.49 1.23
C HIS A 30 -5.39 7.33 2.28
N PRO A 31 -5.02 8.59 1.96
CA PRO A 31 -4.62 9.53 2.99
C PRO A 31 -5.74 9.65 4.03
N PRO A 32 -5.41 9.83 5.31
CA PRO A 32 -6.42 10.06 6.33
C PRO A 32 -7.08 11.41 6.09
N GLY A 33 -8.28 11.39 5.53
CA GLY A 33 -9.16 12.55 5.59
C GLY A 33 -9.83 12.60 6.96
N LEU A 34 -9.47 13.60 7.77
CA LEU A 34 -10.30 14.24 8.82
C LEU A 34 -10.81 13.42 10.03
N LEU A 35 -10.65 12.09 10.07
CA LEU A 35 -11.24 11.24 11.14
C LEU A 35 -10.23 10.39 11.92
N GLN A 36 -8.93 10.68 11.84
CA GLN A 36 -7.96 10.06 12.76
C GLN A 36 -8.12 10.75 14.14
N PRO A 37 -8.49 10.03 15.22
CA PRO A 37 -8.45 10.61 16.56
C PRO A 37 -7.03 11.07 16.87
N VAL A 38 -6.90 12.31 17.33
CA VAL A 38 -5.66 12.90 17.84
C VAL A 38 -5.07 11.95 18.90
N GLY A 39 -3.95 11.30 18.59
CA GLY A 39 -3.28 10.36 19.48
C GLY A 39 -2.66 9.13 18.81
N ALA A 40 -2.98 8.83 17.55
CA ALA A 40 -2.32 7.78 16.78
C ALA A 40 -0.94 8.26 16.27
N SER A 41 0.07 8.17 17.13
CA SER A 41 1.47 8.41 16.76
C SER A 41 1.97 7.31 15.83
N ASP A 42 1.77 7.43 14.51
CA ASP A 42 2.71 6.94 13.47
C ASP A 42 2.42 7.49 12.05
N GLY A 43 1.93 8.74 11.97
CA GLY A 43 1.77 9.46 10.71
C GLY A 43 0.39 9.32 10.07
N PRO A 44 0.14 10.04 8.96
CA PRO A 44 -1.20 10.12 8.40
C PRO A 44 -1.65 8.77 7.81
N PHE A 45 -0.76 8.06 7.14
CA PHE A 45 -1.13 6.90 6.32
C PHE A 45 -1.21 5.61 7.13
N PRO A 46 -2.16 4.70 6.81
CA PRO A 46 -2.24 3.40 7.48
C PRO A 46 -0.97 2.58 7.23
N ILE A 47 -0.43 1.98 8.30
CA ILE A 47 0.68 1.03 8.21
C ILE A 47 0.15 -0.36 7.87
N THR A 48 0.69 -0.96 6.82
CA THR A 48 0.31 -2.30 6.35
C THR A 48 1.54 -3.17 6.16
N ASN A 49 1.36 -4.49 6.25
CA ASN A 49 2.41 -5.43 5.93
C ASN A 49 2.67 -5.50 4.42
N ALA A 50 3.93 -5.70 4.03
CA ALA A 50 4.37 -5.89 2.65
C ALA A 50 3.57 -6.95 1.89
N ILE A 51 3.15 -8.02 2.57
CA ILE A 51 2.42 -9.14 1.94
C ILE A 51 0.92 -8.90 1.78
N HIS A 52 0.37 -7.84 2.40
CA HIS A 52 -1.07 -7.57 2.34
C HIS A 52 -1.53 -7.12 0.97
N TRP A 53 -2.84 -7.22 0.72
CA TRP A 53 -3.48 -6.72 -0.49
C TRP A 53 -4.87 -6.18 -0.16
N CYS A 54 -5.17 -4.96 -0.59
CA CYS A 54 -6.43 -4.27 -0.31
C CYS A 54 -7.43 -4.33 -1.49
N GLY A 55 -7.15 -5.08 -2.55
CA GLY A 55 -7.97 -5.09 -3.78
C GLY A 55 -7.66 -3.93 -4.74
N GLU A 56 -7.17 -2.80 -4.23
CA GLU A 56 -6.85 -1.60 -5.02
C GLU A 56 -5.37 -1.49 -5.40
N TRP A 57 -4.76 -2.63 -5.71
CA TRP A 57 -3.37 -2.70 -6.12
C TRP A 57 -3.19 -2.11 -7.53
N THR A 58 -2.10 -1.39 -7.74
CA THR A 58 -1.77 -0.81 -9.05
C THR A 58 -0.29 -1.00 -9.30
N HIS A 59 0.05 -1.59 -10.45
CA HIS A 59 1.44 -1.78 -10.84
C HIS A 59 2.08 -0.44 -11.26
N PRO A 60 3.34 -0.17 -10.91
CA PRO A 60 4.04 1.04 -11.34
C PRO A 60 4.07 1.25 -12.86
N GLU A 61 4.04 0.17 -13.65
CA GLU A 61 4.05 0.26 -15.13
C GLU A 61 2.69 0.60 -15.74
N GLU A 62 1.59 0.48 -15.01
CA GLU A 62 0.24 0.80 -15.52
C GLU A 62 -0.04 2.31 -15.57
N VAL A 63 0.76 3.12 -14.87
CA VAL A 63 0.56 4.57 -14.72
C VAL A 63 1.52 5.37 -15.62
N ARG A 64 2.24 4.70 -16.53
CA ARG A 64 3.32 5.29 -17.34
C ARG A 64 2.90 5.62 -18.76
#